data_AF-A0A0K0FGD3-F1
#
_entry.id   AF-A0A0K0FGD3-F1
#
_cell.length_a   1.000
_cell.length_b   1.000
_cell.length_c   1.000
_cell.angle_alpha   90.00
_cell.angle_beta   90.00
_cell.angle_gamma   90.00
#
_symmetry.space_group_name_H-M   'P 1'
#
loop_
_entity.id
_entity.type
_entity.pdbx_description
1 polymer ?
#
loop_
_entity_poly.entity_id
_entity_poly.type
_entity_poly.pdbx_seq_one_letter_code
_entity_poly.pdbx_strand_id
1 'polypeptide(L)'
;MDSDSDEKGTEEESNIFVLSDALLVRILAELSWKDILNVKLVSRSFYNFIHENYHQLTRRNVHIVQTFYWEKDLFNFRIMSGRVIEEDSRVNPPFDYDKYIEKQSDEEVSRIFKMFDMRTLDTFNIPFVDDLDTFGIFNRYFQKGTNIGDLRITKLSEKNFTNFRMFLDKISSIKKLEIEHMCFPLTETKDVYSLLPISSLGTIETFVIFECPETRILSADIVTNFFRDNPNMKCLEVGSMNIEFLRSVFKEYFTMDQTRRMDGKCDFRKISLNLYCGGEFEHLRDILRNDLNKLKNVEEVYERMFPYEHVIFGSVIDCKYCHNDMHVIVKYVALWDDRLCDRKWKYHHADYNDSP
;
A
#
# COMPACT_ATOMS: atom_id res chain seq x y z
N MET A 1 -12.72 10.99 -69.22
CA MET A 1 -12.97 12.01 -68.18
C MET A 1 -14.04 11.40 -67.29
N ASP A 2 -13.77 10.83 -66.13
CA ASP A 2 -12.55 10.90 -65.31
C ASP A 2 -12.25 9.54 -64.67
N SER A 3 -10.95 9.26 -64.57
CA SER A 3 -10.36 8.02 -64.07
C SER A 3 -10.24 8.07 -62.54
N ASP A 4 -10.98 7.20 -61.86
CA ASP A 4 -10.71 6.81 -60.47
C ASP A 4 -9.41 6.00 -60.44
N SER A 5 -8.31 6.67 -60.08
CA SER A 5 -7.07 6.00 -59.71
C SER A 5 -7.16 5.59 -58.26
N ASP A 6 -7.55 4.34 -58.02
CA ASP A 6 -7.28 3.59 -56.79
C ASP A 6 -5.75 3.40 -56.66
N GLU A 7 -5.03 4.45 -56.28
CA GLU A 7 -3.66 4.37 -55.82
C GLU A 7 -3.68 3.73 -54.42
N LYS A 8 -3.74 2.39 -54.41
CA LYS A 8 -3.22 1.62 -53.28
C LYS A 8 -1.72 1.88 -53.21
N GLY A 9 -1.34 2.91 -52.48
CA GLY A 9 0.04 3.15 -52.09
C GLY A 9 0.59 1.88 -51.44
N THR A 10 1.40 1.15 -52.19
CA THR A 10 2.23 0.06 -51.67
C THR A 10 3.20 0.71 -50.70
N GLU A 11 3.07 0.42 -49.40
CA GLU A 11 4.09 0.78 -48.41
C GLU A 11 5.44 0.28 -48.95
N GLU A 12 6.32 1.19 -49.36
CA GLU A 12 7.70 0.85 -49.71
C GLU A 12 8.31 0.12 -48.51
N GLU A 13 8.76 -1.13 -48.72
CA GLU A 13 9.40 -1.93 -47.69
C GLU A 13 10.57 -1.14 -47.09
N SER A 14 10.40 -0.65 -45.87
CA SER A 14 11.40 0.21 -45.24
C SER A 14 12.67 -0.63 -44.97
N ASN A 15 13.76 -0.30 -45.67
CA ASN A 15 15.07 -0.97 -45.63
C ASN A 15 15.72 -1.09 -44.23
N ILE A 16 15.20 -0.43 -43.19
CA ILE A 16 15.74 -0.53 -41.83
C ILE A 16 15.50 -1.91 -41.19
N PHE A 17 14.43 -2.63 -41.57
CA PHE A 17 14.18 -3.98 -41.07
C PHE A 17 15.08 -5.06 -41.71
N VAL A 18 16.08 -4.64 -42.49
CA VAL A 18 17.20 -5.52 -42.90
C VAL A 18 18.10 -5.85 -41.69
N LEU A 19 18.10 -5.01 -40.66
CA LEU A 19 18.79 -5.29 -39.40
C LEU A 19 18.07 -6.39 -38.61
N SER A 20 18.82 -7.22 -37.89
CA SER A 20 18.23 -8.21 -37.00
C SER A 20 17.54 -7.53 -35.81
N ASP A 21 16.45 -8.13 -35.33
CA ASP A 21 15.66 -7.62 -34.21
C ASP A 21 16.52 -7.30 -32.98
N ALA A 22 17.51 -8.15 -32.66
CA ALA A 22 18.42 -7.91 -31.55
C ALA A 22 19.25 -6.62 -31.70
N LEU A 23 19.67 -6.28 -32.92
CA LEU A 23 20.39 -5.03 -33.18
C LEU A 23 19.44 -3.83 -33.10
N LEU A 24 18.23 -3.95 -33.63
CA LEU A 24 17.22 -2.90 -33.55
C LEU A 24 16.83 -2.61 -32.09
N VAL A 25 16.57 -3.64 -31.28
CA VAL A 25 16.30 -3.47 -29.84
C VAL A 25 17.46 -2.78 -29.15
N ARG A 26 18.70 -3.18 -29.43
CA ARG A 26 19.88 -2.55 -28.83
C ARG A 26 19.99 -1.07 -29.21
N ILE A 27 19.76 -0.72 -30.47
CA ILE A 27 19.76 0.68 -30.93
C ILE A 27 18.66 1.47 -30.21
N LEU A 28 17.45 0.93 -30.16
CA LEU A 28 16.31 1.59 -29.51
C LEU A 28 16.50 1.70 -27.99
N ALA A 29 17.17 0.75 -27.34
CA ALA A 29 17.43 0.80 -25.89
C ALA A 29 18.31 2.00 -25.48
N GLU A 30 19.15 2.49 -26.38
CA GLU A 30 19.98 3.69 -26.18
C GLU A 30 19.17 5.00 -26.32
N LEU A 31 17.95 4.95 -26.83
CA LEU A 31 17.10 6.13 -27.03
C LEU A 31 16.40 6.52 -25.72
N SER A 32 16.20 7.84 -25.56
CA SER A 32 15.35 8.35 -24.48
C SER A 32 13.91 7.92 -24.69
N TRP A 33 13.12 7.90 -23.61
CA TRP A 33 11.68 7.62 -23.69
C TRP A 33 10.95 8.52 -24.70
N LYS A 34 11.31 9.82 -24.73
CA LYS A 34 10.73 10.79 -25.66
C LYS A 34 11.05 10.44 -27.11
N ASP A 35 12.29 10.00 -27.36
CA ASP A 35 12.71 9.60 -28.70
C ASP A 35 12.05 8.30 -29.13
N ILE A 36 11.90 7.32 -28.23
CA ILE A 36 11.10 6.11 -28.47
C ILE A 36 9.68 6.47 -28.91
N LEU A 37 9.03 7.42 -28.24
CA LEU A 37 7.68 7.88 -28.64
C LEU A 37 7.68 8.49 -30.04
N ASN A 38 8.71 9.25 -30.41
CA ASN A 38 8.83 9.81 -31.76
C ASN A 38 9.05 8.70 -32.82
N VAL A 39 9.90 7.71 -32.54
CA VAL A 39 10.16 6.59 -33.47
C VAL A 39 8.89 5.79 -33.74
N LYS A 40 8.03 5.60 -32.74
CA LYS A 40 6.72 4.94 -32.92
C LYS A 40 5.82 5.65 -33.95
N LEU A 41 6.01 6.94 -34.16
CA LEU A 41 5.20 7.73 -35.10
C LEU A 41 5.75 7.69 -36.54
N VAL A 42 6.95 7.12 -36.75
CA VAL A 42 7.59 7.06 -38.06
C VAL A 42 6.88 6.10 -39.01
N SER A 43 6.52 4.90 -38.53
CA SER A 43 5.82 3.90 -39.34
C SER A 43 5.06 2.88 -38.49
N ARG A 44 4.11 2.17 -39.12
CA ARG A 44 3.38 1.07 -38.48
C ARG A 44 4.31 -0.07 -38.05
N SER A 45 5.34 -0.35 -38.83
CA SER A 45 6.34 -1.38 -38.52
C SER A 45 7.14 -1.03 -37.27
N PHE A 46 7.62 0.23 -37.15
CA PHE A 46 8.29 0.68 -35.92
C PHE A 46 7.35 0.66 -34.71
N TYR A 47 6.11 1.09 -34.90
CA TYR A 47 5.10 1.01 -33.85
C TYR A 47 4.97 -0.42 -33.31
N ASN A 48 4.75 -1.39 -34.19
CA ASN A 48 4.58 -2.80 -33.81
C ASN A 48 5.85 -3.37 -33.19
N PHE A 49 7.02 -3.11 -33.78
CA PHE A 49 8.30 -3.60 -33.27
C PHE A 49 8.60 -3.09 -31.86
N ILE A 50 8.44 -1.79 -31.63
CA ILE A 50 8.60 -1.17 -30.31
C ILE A 50 7.56 -1.75 -29.35
N HIS A 51 6.32 -1.91 -29.80
CA HIS A 51 5.23 -2.44 -28.99
C HIS A 51 5.54 -3.84 -28.43
N GLU A 52 6.09 -4.73 -29.26
CA GLU A 52 6.44 -6.10 -28.88
C GLU A 52 7.68 -6.17 -27.96
N ASN A 53 8.62 -5.24 -28.13
CA ASN A 53 9.92 -5.25 -27.44
C ASN A 53 10.03 -4.28 -26.27
N TYR A 54 8.94 -3.64 -25.86
CA TYR A 54 8.89 -2.60 -24.81
C TYR A 54 9.66 -2.92 -23.52
N HIS A 55 9.59 -4.18 -23.10
CA HIS A 55 10.21 -4.71 -21.89
C HIS A 55 11.75 -4.69 -21.93
N GLN A 56 12.36 -4.55 -23.11
CA GLN A 56 13.80 -4.47 -23.33
C GLN A 56 14.29 -3.04 -23.58
N LEU A 57 13.37 -2.08 -23.67
CA LEU A 57 13.69 -0.68 -23.96
C LEU A 57 13.71 0.15 -22.68
N THR A 58 14.23 1.37 -22.77
CA THR A 58 14.13 2.35 -21.69
C THR A 58 12.66 2.69 -21.43
N ARG A 59 12.15 2.26 -20.27
CA ARG A 59 10.76 2.46 -19.85
C ARG A 59 10.63 3.71 -18.99
N ARG A 60 9.42 4.27 -18.96
CA ARG A 60 9.11 5.40 -18.09
C ARG A 60 8.92 4.93 -16.66
N ASN A 61 9.63 5.55 -15.72
CA ASN A 61 9.43 5.32 -14.29
C ASN A 61 8.03 5.79 -13.88
N VAL A 62 7.34 4.97 -13.09
CA VAL A 62 6.05 5.32 -12.50
C VAL A 62 6.24 5.54 -11.01
N HIS A 63 5.65 6.60 -10.50
CA HIS A 63 5.69 6.92 -9.08
C HIS A 63 4.43 6.42 -8.38
N ILE A 64 3.28 6.58 -9.04
CA ILE A 64 2.00 6.23 -8.44
C ILE A 64 1.19 5.36 -9.40
N VAL A 65 0.71 4.24 -8.89
CA VAL A 65 -0.31 3.41 -9.54
C VAL A 65 -1.54 3.42 -8.63
N GLN A 66 -2.71 3.67 -9.19
CA GLN A 66 -3.96 3.54 -8.47
C GLN A 66 -4.93 2.75 -9.31
N THR A 67 -5.65 1.83 -8.70
CA THR A 67 -6.88 1.32 -9.30
C THR A 67 -8.06 2.09 -8.74
N PHE A 68 -9.15 2.17 -9.48
CA PHE A 68 -10.40 2.76 -9.03
C PHE A 68 -11.56 2.20 -9.83
N TYR A 69 -12.75 2.25 -9.24
CA TYR A 69 -13.99 1.88 -9.91
C TYR A 69 -14.71 3.14 -10.36
N TRP A 70 -15.14 3.15 -11.61
CA TRP A 70 -16.08 4.15 -12.11
C TRP A 70 -17.36 3.41 -12.49
N GLU A 71 -18.49 3.76 -11.89
CA GLU A 71 -19.84 3.23 -12.19
C GLU A 71 -19.96 1.69 -12.25
N LYS A 72 -20.54 1.11 -11.18
CA LYS A 72 -20.98 -0.28 -10.94
C LYS A 72 -20.12 -1.49 -11.38
N ASP A 73 -19.25 -1.44 -12.39
CA ASP A 73 -18.54 -2.65 -12.87
C ASP A 73 -17.20 -2.38 -13.61
N LEU A 74 -16.73 -1.14 -13.72
CA LEU A 74 -15.53 -0.85 -14.52
C LEU A 74 -14.28 -0.72 -13.65
N PHE A 75 -13.37 -1.69 -13.80
CA PHE A 75 -12.03 -1.64 -13.21
C PHE A 75 -11.12 -0.76 -14.06
N ASN A 76 -10.71 0.38 -13.49
CA ASN A 76 -9.90 1.36 -14.18
C ASN A 76 -8.55 1.53 -13.46
N PHE A 77 -7.54 1.88 -14.23
CA PHE A 77 -6.21 2.22 -13.70
C PHE A 77 -5.91 3.68 -13.94
N ARG A 78 -5.30 4.32 -12.95
CA ARG A 78 -4.64 5.61 -13.07
C ARG A 78 -3.15 5.39 -12.86
N ILE A 79 -2.37 5.74 -13.87
CA ILE A 79 -0.91 5.68 -13.79
C ILE A 79 -0.40 7.11 -13.83
N MET A 80 0.29 7.51 -12.77
CA MET A 80 0.87 8.85 -12.66
C MET A 80 2.39 8.76 -12.59
N SER A 81 3.04 9.58 -13.39
CA SER A 81 4.49 9.70 -13.46
C SER A 81 4.86 11.17 -13.51
N GLY A 82 5.65 11.60 -12.52
CA GLY A 82 6.15 12.96 -12.41
C GLY A 82 7.11 13.05 -11.24
N ARG A 83 7.85 14.16 -11.15
CA ARG A 83 8.70 14.40 -9.98
C ARG A 83 7.79 14.61 -8.77
N VAL A 84 7.87 13.71 -7.79
CA VAL A 84 7.34 14.00 -6.46
C VAL A 84 8.27 15.05 -5.86
N ILE A 85 7.85 16.31 -5.96
CA ILE A 85 8.53 17.40 -5.25
C ILE A 85 8.07 17.25 -3.80
N GLU A 86 8.99 16.88 -2.91
CA GLU A 86 8.74 16.68 -1.47
C GLU A 86 8.37 17.96 -0.69
N GLU A 87 7.99 19.05 -1.35
CA GLU A 87 7.75 20.33 -0.70
C GLU A 87 6.28 20.80 -0.82
N ASP A 88 5.62 20.75 0.33
CA ASP A 88 4.34 21.37 0.70
C ASP A 88 3.07 20.71 0.10
N SER A 89 2.37 19.96 0.96
CA SER A 89 1.21 19.10 0.68
C SER A 89 -0.07 19.82 0.20
N ARG A 90 0.02 21.11 -0.13
CA ARG A 90 -1.14 21.94 -0.49
C ARG A 90 -1.27 22.17 -1.99
N VAL A 91 -0.26 21.86 -2.77
CA VAL A 91 -0.31 21.94 -4.24
C VAL A 91 -0.10 20.54 -4.77
N ASN A 92 -1.10 19.99 -5.47
CA ASN A 92 -0.93 18.73 -6.17
C ASN A 92 0.33 18.86 -7.05
N PRO A 93 1.36 18.02 -6.83
CA PRO A 93 2.56 18.13 -7.63
C PRO A 93 2.15 17.99 -9.10
N PRO A 94 2.65 18.86 -10.00
CA PRO A 94 2.34 18.75 -11.40
C PRO A 94 2.85 17.40 -11.89
N PHE A 95 1.93 16.47 -12.18
CA PHE A 95 2.29 15.20 -12.77
C PHE A 95 2.63 15.44 -14.24
N ASP A 96 3.85 15.10 -14.63
CA ASP A 96 4.30 15.16 -16.03
C ASP A 96 3.51 14.18 -16.93
N TYR A 97 2.75 13.27 -16.32
CA TYR A 97 1.90 12.31 -16.98
C TYR A 97 0.85 11.76 -16.04
N ASP A 98 -0.38 11.83 -16.48
CA ASP A 98 -1.54 11.23 -15.85
C ASP A 98 -2.31 10.51 -16.96
N LYS A 99 -2.36 9.18 -16.88
CA LYS A 99 -3.11 8.37 -17.83
C LYS A 99 -4.15 7.57 -17.10
N TYR A 100 -5.38 7.78 -17.54
CA TYR A 100 -6.54 6.97 -17.22
C TYR A 100 -6.65 5.84 -18.23
N ILE A 101 -6.90 4.64 -17.73
CA ILE A 101 -7.04 3.42 -18.51
C ILE A 101 -8.39 2.86 -18.16
N GLU A 102 -9.34 3.09 -19.06
CA GLU A 102 -10.69 2.55 -18.94
C GLU A 102 -10.71 1.09 -19.38
N LYS A 103 -11.44 0.25 -18.63
CA LYS A 103 -11.78 -1.17 -18.90
C LYS A 103 -11.02 -1.76 -20.09
N GLN A 104 -9.89 -2.39 -19.77
CA GLN A 104 -9.04 -3.02 -20.76
C GLN A 104 -9.07 -4.53 -20.60
N SER A 105 -8.98 -5.27 -21.72
CA SER A 105 -8.73 -6.71 -21.64
C SER A 105 -7.42 -6.95 -20.89
N ASP A 106 -7.22 -8.15 -20.35
CA ASP A 106 -5.97 -8.53 -19.70
C ASP A 106 -4.76 -8.24 -20.62
N GLU A 107 -4.89 -8.46 -21.93
CA GLU A 107 -3.86 -8.15 -22.92
C GLU A 107 -3.58 -6.66 -23.02
N GLU A 108 -4.60 -5.83 -22.97
CA GLU A 108 -4.46 -4.39 -23.06
C GLU A 108 -3.83 -3.80 -21.78
N VAL A 109 -4.24 -4.25 -20.59
CA VAL A 109 -3.57 -3.93 -19.32
C VAL A 109 -2.10 -4.36 -19.36
N SER A 110 -1.83 -5.57 -19.86
CA SER A 110 -0.47 -6.09 -20.05
C SER A 110 0.37 -5.19 -20.94
N ARG A 111 -0.19 -4.77 -22.08
CA ARG A 111 0.48 -3.86 -23.00
C ARG A 111 0.83 -2.54 -22.34
N ILE A 112 -0.08 -1.98 -21.55
CA ILE A 112 0.17 -0.71 -20.89
C ILE A 112 1.22 -0.87 -19.78
N PHE A 113 1.10 -1.89 -18.93
CA PHE A 113 2.05 -2.09 -17.83
C PHE A 113 3.47 -2.41 -18.33
N LYS A 114 3.60 -3.05 -19.49
CA LYS A 114 4.90 -3.24 -20.16
C LYS A 114 5.59 -1.93 -20.55
N MET A 115 4.84 -0.83 -20.70
CA MET A 115 5.41 0.49 -21.03
C MET A 115 6.10 1.18 -19.85
N PHE A 116 5.86 0.69 -18.63
CA PHE A 116 6.28 1.35 -17.41
C PHE A 116 7.31 0.52 -16.65
N ASP A 117 8.23 1.20 -15.98
CA ASP A 117 9.06 0.59 -14.96
C ASP A 117 8.37 0.72 -13.59
N MET A 118 7.95 -0.41 -13.05
CA MET A 118 7.28 -0.55 -11.75
C MET A 118 8.18 -1.24 -10.72
N ARG A 119 9.50 -1.30 -10.94
CA ARG A 119 10.45 -1.84 -9.95
C ARG A 119 10.53 -1.00 -8.69
N THR A 120 10.15 0.26 -8.76
CA THR A 120 10.07 1.16 -7.60
C THR A 120 8.84 2.03 -7.77
N LEU A 121 7.93 1.98 -6.79
CA LEU A 121 6.72 2.80 -6.72
C LEU A 121 6.74 3.58 -5.41
N ASP A 122 6.35 4.85 -5.45
CA ASP A 122 6.15 5.64 -4.24
C ASP A 122 4.80 5.31 -3.59
N THR A 123 3.76 5.13 -4.40
CA THR A 123 2.42 4.79 -3.92
C THR A 123 1.74 3.79 -4.83
N PHE A 124 1.11 2.78 -4.23
CA PHE A 124 0.25 1.84 -4.92
C PHE A 124 -1.07 1.70 -4.16
N ASN A 125 -2.18 2.12 -4.77
CA ASN A 125 -3.50 2.09 -4.14
C ASN A 125 -4.44 1.10 -4.84
N ILE A 126 -5.11 0.26 -4.05
CA ILE A 126 -6.03 -0.79 -4.47
C ILE A 126 -7.34 -0.65 -3.68
N PRO A 127 -8.33 0.12 -4.18
CA PRO A 127 -9.50 0.49 -3.39
C PRO A 127 -10.58 -0.60 -3.27
N PHE A 128 -10.57 -1.66 -4.08
CA PHE A 128 -11.55 -2.73 -3.95
C PHE A 128 -11.08 -4.00 -4.67
N VAL A 129 -11.26 -5.16 -4.03
CA VAL A 129 -10.71 -6.45 -4.51
C VAL A 129 -11.78 -7.54 -4.58
N ASP A 130 -13.07 -7.27 -4.35
CA ASP A 130 -13.99 -8.41 -4.21
C ASP A 130 -14.15 -9.23 -5.51
N ASP A 131 -14.55 -8.68 -6.65
CA ASP A 131 -15.00 -9.57 -7.74
C ASP A 131 -14.00 -9.84 -8.88
N LEU A 132 -12.87 -9.13 -8.88
CA LEU A 132 -11.80 -9.34 -9.85
C LEU A 132 -10.56 -9.87 -9.15
N ASP A 133 -9.90 -10.85 -9.78
CA ASP A 133 -8.59 -11.38 -9.36
C ASP A 133 -7.49 -10.33 -9.59
N THR A 134 -7.62 -9.22 -8.86
CA THR A 134 -6.82 -8.02 -8.95
C THR A 134 -5.37 -8.33 -8.60
N PHE A 135 -5.15 -9.13 -7.56
CA PHE A 135 -3.81 -9.60 -7.22
C PHE A 135 -3.28 -10.60 -8.23
N GLY A 136 -4.09 -11.45 -8.88
CA GLY A 136 -3.66 -12.28 -9.99
C GLY A 136 -3.19 -11.47 -11.20
N ILE A 137 -3.89 -10.39 -11.53
CA ILE A 137 -3.47 -9.39 -12.53
C ILE A 137 -2.12 -8.81 -12.11
N PHE A 138 -1.98 -8.25 -10.90
CA PHE A 138 -0.72 -7.67 -10.45
C PHE A 138 0.42 -8.67 -10.36
N ASN A 139 0.13 -9.91 -9.98
CA ASN A 139 1.11 -11.00 -9.99
C ASN A 139 1.69 -11.23 -11.39
N ARG A 140 0.96 -11.02 -12.48
CA ARG A 140 1.55 -11.18 -13.82
C ARG A 140 2.53 -10.06 -14.18
N TYR A 141 2.44 -8.90 -13.54
CA TYR A 141 3.15 -7.69 -13.97
C TYR A 141 4.23 -7.20 -13.03
N PHE A 142 4.04 -7.38 -11.73
CA PHE A 142 5.05 -7.03 -10.73
C PHE A 142 6.21 -8.01 -10.81
N GLN A 143 7.42 -7.47 -10.78
CA GLN A 143 8.65 -8.24 -10.84
C GLN A 143 9.12 -8.57 -9.42
N LYS A 144 9.83 -9.68 -9.27
CA LYS A 144 10.49 -9.98 -8.00
C LYS A 144 11.54 -8.89 -7.71
N GLY A 145 11.54 -8.37 -6.49
CA GLY A 145 12.40 -7.26 -6.10
C GLY A 145 11.78 -5.88 -6.33
N THR A 146 10.46 -5.78 -6.53
CA THR A 146 9.78 -4.48 -6.57
C THR A 146 9.80 -3.84 -5.18
N ASN A 147 10.10 -2.54 -5.11
CA ASN A 147 10.01 -1.73 -3.90
C ASN A 147 8.77 -0.85 -3.95
N ILE A 148 8.01 -0.78 -2.86
CA ILE A 148 6.83 0.09 -2.75
C ILE A 148 6.99 0.98 -1.52
N GLY A 149 6.80 2.30 -1.68
CA GLY A 149 6.74 3.23 -0.57
C GLY A 149 5.50 2.99 0.29
N ASP A 150 4.34 3.37 -0.24
CA ASP A 150 3.03 3.22 0.40
C ASP A 150 2.15 2.25 -0.41
N LEU A 151 1.77 1.12 0.19
CA LEU A 151 0.80 0.18 -0.36
C LEU A 151 -0.50 0.31 0.43
N ARG A 152 -1.56 0.79 -0.24
CA ARG A 152 -2.90 0.90 0.35
C ARG A 152 -3.87 -0.07 -0.31
N ILE A 153 -4.57 -0.83 0.52
CA ILE A 153 -5.58 -1.81 0.15
C ILE A 153 -6.83 -1.46 0.95
N THR A 154 -7.86 -0.94 0.30
CA THR A 154 -9.07 -0.55 1.02
C THR A 154 -9.85 -1.77 1.51
N LYS A 155 -9.95 -2.85 0.72
CA LYS A 155 -10.67 -4.05 1.15
C LYS A 155 -9.93 -5.32 0.74
N LEU A 156 -9.72 -6.22 1.70
CA LEU A 156 -9.11 -7.53 1.49
C LEU A 156 -10.06 -8.62 1.97
N SER A 157 -10.56 -9.42 1.03
CA SER A 157 -11.39 -10.60 1.30
C SER A 157 -10.59 -11.89 1.23
N GLU A 158 -11.06 -12.93 1.93
CA GLU A 158 -10.39 -14.23 2.05
C GLU A 158 -10.09 -14.88 0.70
N LYS A 159 -11.01 -14.78 -0.26
CA LYS A 159 -10.84 -15.33 -1.62
C LYS A 159 -9.61 -14.80 -2.35
N ASN A 160 -9.14 -13.61 -1.99
CA ASN A 160 -8.00 -12.95 -2.61
C ASN A 160 -6.69 -13.19 -1.87
N PHE A 161 -6.74 -13.83 -0.70
CA PHE A 161 -5.61 -13.89 0.22
C PHE A 161 -4.40 -14.63 -0.37
N THR A 162 -4.65 -15.75 -1.06
CA THR A 162 -3.59 -16.52 -1.73
C THR A 162 -2.84 -15.67 -2.76
N ASN A 163 -3.57 -14.96 -3.62
CA ASN A 163 -2.96 -14.13 -4.66
C ASN A 163 -2.30 -12.88 -4.06
N PHE A 164 -2.87 -12.31 -3.00
CA PHE A 164 -2.25 -11.23 -2.23
C PHE A 164 -0.89 -11.65 -1.65
N ARG A 165 -0.81 -12.84 -1.07
CA ARG A 165 0.46 -13.39 -0.55
C ARG A 165 1.49 -13.58 -1.66
N MET A 166 1.09 -14.19 -2.78
CA MET A 166 1.98 -14.33 -3.94
C MET A 166 2.48 -12.99 -4.47
N PHE A 167 1.64 -11.96 -4.39
CA PHE A 167 2.01 -10.60 -4.78
C PHE A 167 3.05 -10.03 -3.81
N LEU A 168 2.83 -10.11 -2.50
CA LEU A 168 3.78 -9.66 -1.48
C LEU A 168 5.13 -10.41 -1.53
N ASP A 169 5.15 -11.68 -1.95
CA ASP A 169 6.40 -12.45 -2.14
C ASP A 169 7.30 -11.87 -3.26
N LYS A 170 6.75 -11.03 -4.15
CA LYS A 170 7.50 -10.32 -5.18
C LYS A 170 8.05 -8.98 -4.71
N ILE A 171 7.49 -8.45 -3.63
CA ILE A 171 7.86 -7.14 -3.11
C ILE A 171 9.06 -7.31 -2.18
N SER A 172 10.16 -6.63 -2.48
CA SER A 172 11.38 -6.68 -1.65
C SER A 172 11.31 -5.77 -0.43
N SER A 173 10.60 -4.64 -0.55
CA SER A 173 10.46 -3.70 0.56
C SER A 173 9.14 -2.95 0.47
N ILE A 174 8.49 -2.78 1.62
CA ILE A 174 7.35 -1.89 1.82
C ILE A 174 7.69 -0.95 2.97
N LYS A 175 7.52 0.37 2.82
CA LYS A 175 7.70 1.32 3.95
C LYS A 175 6.41 1.51 4.74
N LYS A 176 5.28 1.62 4.06
CA LYS A 176 3.95 1.72 4.64
C LYS A 176 3.00 0.72 3.98
N LEU A 177 2.32 -0.08 4.79
CA LEU A 177 1.24 -0.97 4.34
C LEU A 177 -0.04 -0.61 5.09
N GLU A 178 -1.11 -0.37 4.34
CA GLU A 178 -2.42 -0.02 4.85
C GLU A 178 -3.49 -0.96 4.30
N ILE A 179 -4.20 -1.64 5.20
CA ILE A 179 -5.33 -2.52 4.89
C ILE A 179 -6.54 -2.02 5.68
N GLU A 180 -7.46 -1.33 5.00
CA GLU A 180 -8.55 -0.58 5.66
C GLU A 180 -9.74 -1.46 6.06
N HIS A 181 -9.97 -2.57 5.36
CA HIS A 181 -11.10 -3.45 5.64
C HIS A 181 -10.73 -4.90 5.38
N MET A 182 -10.39 -5.63 6.43
CA MET A 182 -10.32 -7.09 6.38
C MET A 182 -11.67 -7.69 6.76
N CYS A 183 -12.42 -8.12 5.73
CA CYS A 183 -13.80 -8.57 5.84
C CYS A 183 -13.91 -10.08 5.57
N PHE A 184 -13.35 -10.93 6.43
CA PHE A 184 -13.57 -12.37 6.32
C PHE A 184 -13.68 -13.05 7.68
N PRO A 185 -14.64 -13.98 7.87
CA PRO A 185 -14.70 -14.79 9.07
C PRO A 185 -13.51 -15.78 9.04
N LEU A 186 -12.64 -15.74 10.04
CA LEU A 186 -11.66 -16.81 10.21
C LEU A 186 -12.42 -18.09 10.58
N THR A 187 -12.63 -18.95 9.59
CA THR A 187 -13.30 -20.24 9.77
C THR A 187 -12.38 -21.28 10.43
N GLU A 188 -11.08 -21.00 10.54
CA GLU A 188 -10.08 -21.85 11.18
C GLU A 188 -9.25 -21.07 12.22
N THR A 189 -8.59 -21.78 13.14
CA THR A 189 -7.70 -21.26 14.20
C THR A 189 -6.43 -20.56 13.69
N LYS A 190 -6.37 -20.16 12.42
CA LYS A 190 -5.21 -19.47 11.83
C LYS A 190 -5.35 -17.98 12.10
N ASP A 191 -4.41 -17.45 12.88
CA ASP A 191 -4.25 -16.01 13.08
C ASP A 191 -3.89 -15.32 11.75
N VAL A 192 -4.47 -14.14 11.46
CA VAL A 192 -4.10 -13.24 10.36
C VAL A 192 -2.58 -13.03 10.27
N TYR A 193 -1.88 -13.00 11.39
CA TYR A 193 -0.43 -12.86 11.39
C TYR A 193 0.28 -13.97 10.61
N SER A 194 -0.19 -15.21 10.75
CA SER A 194 0.36 -16.37 10.02
C SER A 194 0.11 -16.31 8.52
N LEU A 195 -0.88 -15.51 8.12
CA LEU A 195 -1.28 -15.34 6.74
C LEU A 195 -0.40 -14.30 6.03
N LEU A 196 0.10 -13.29 6.76
CA LEU A 196 0.94 -12.24 6.20
C LEU A 196 2.40 -12.73 5.98
N PRO A 197 3.03 -12.48 4.83
CA PRO A 197 4.41 -12.84 4.57
C PRO A 197 5.36 -11.85 5.28
N ILE A 198 5.60 -12.10 6.57
CA ILE A 198 6.39 -11.24 7.48
C ILE A 198 7.78 -10.91 6.91
N SER A 199 8.39 -11.81 6.14
CA SER A 199 9.70 -11.58 5.53
C SER A 199 9.74 -10.37 4.58
N SER A 200 8.66 -10.10 3.85
CA SER A 200 8.56 -8.94 2.94
C SER A 200 8.29 -7.63 3.69
N LEU A 201 8.00 -7.71 5.00
CA LEU A 201 7.66 -6.58 5.85
C LEU A 201 8.85 -6.07 6.68
N GLY A 202 10.05 -6.67 6.58
CA GLY A 202 11.19 -6.28 7.43
C GLY A 202 11.65 -4.81 7.31
N THR A 203 11.23 -4.10 6.26
CA THR A 203 11.48 -2.66 6.06
C THR A 203 10.32 -1.76 6.47
N ILE A 204 9.22 -2.33 6.97
CA ILE A 204 8.01 -1.58 7.28
C ILE A 204 8.26 -0.62 8.44
N GLU A 205 7.84 0.63 8.25
CA GLU A 205 7.89 1.67 9.26
C GLU A 205 6.49 1.99 9.79
N THR A 206 5.47 1.85 8.94
CA THR A 206 4.08 2.10 9.30
C THR A 206 3.21 0.94 8.83
N PHE A 207 2.44 0.35 9.74
CA PHE A 207 1.43 -0.64 9.40
C PHE A 207 0.06 -0.18 9.89
N VAL A 208 -0.94 -0.25 9.01
CA VAL A 208 -2.30 0.19 9.28
C VAL A 208 -3.22 -0.98 8.96
N ILE A 209 -3.99 -1.44 9.94
CA ILE A 209 -4.84 -2.61 9.79
C ILE A 209 -6.17 -2.42 10.50
N PHE A 210 -7.26 -2.63 9.77
CA PHE A 210 -8.61 -2.41 10.26
C PHE A 210 -9.44 -3.67 9.96
N GLU A 211 -10.05 -4.23 10.98
CA GLU A 211 -10.98 -5.36 10.81
C GLU A 211 -12.41 -4.89 10.60
N CYS A 212 -13.17 -5.66 9.83
CA CYS A 212 -14.60 -5.41 9.68
C CYS A 212 -15.35 -5.83 10.97
N PRO A 213 -16.48 -5.18 11.31
CA PRO A 213 -17.15 -5.32 12.61
C PRO A 213 -17.46 -6.74 13.05
N GLU A 214 -17.76 -7.61 12.08
CA GLU A 214 -18.27 -8.96 12.31
C GLU A 214 -17.15 -10.01 12.41
N THR A 215 -15.91 -9.67 12.04
CA THR A 215 -14.90 -10.66 11.70
C THR A 215 -14.03 -11.10 12.88
N ARG A 216 -13.77 -10.21 13.85
CA ARG A 216 -12.98 -10.46 15.08
C ARG A 216 -11.70 -11.26 14.81
N ILE A 217 -10.99 -10.90 13.75
CA ILE A 217 -9.83 -11.63 13.25
C ILE A 217 -8.52 -11.17 13.88
N LEU A 218 -8.53 -10.00 14.52
CA LEU A 218 -7.35 -9.46 15.17
C LEU A 218 -7.22 -9.97 16.61
N SER A 219 -5.98 -10.33 16.98
CA SER A 219 -5.59 -10.71 18.34
C SER A 219 -4.45 -9.83 18.82
N ALA A 220 -4.29 -9.68 20.14
CA ALA A 220 -3.25 -8.82 20.70
C ALA A 220 -1.83 -9.36 20.40
N ASP A 221 -1.70 -10.69 20.26
CA ASP A 221 -0.46 -11.35 19.82
C ASP A 221 0.02 -10.83 18.45
N ILE A 222 -0.90 -10.52 17.53
CA ILE A 222 -0.54 -9.92 16.23
C ILE A 222 0.28 -8.65 16.42
N VAL A 223 -0.18 -7.77 17.31
CA VAL A 223 0.46 -6.48 17.57
C VAL A 223 1.85 -6.66 18.16
N THR A 224 1.98 -7.52 19.16
CA THR A 224 3.28 -7.77 19.78
C THR A 224 4.25 -8.44 18.83
N ASN A 225 3.78 -9.38 18.01
CA ASN A 225 4.60 -10.02 16.98
C ASN A 225 5.05 -9.04 15.90
N PHE A 226 4.19 -8.10 15.47
CA PHE A 226 4.61 -7.06 14.52
C PHE A 226 5.76 -6.21 15.02
N PHE A 227 5.67 -5.69 16.25
CA PHE A 227 6.77 -4.92 16.83
C PHE A 227 8.03 -5.75 17.05
N ARG A 228 7.87 -7.03 17.41
CA ARG A 228 8.99 -7.94 17.64
C ARG A 228 9.75 -8.23 16.34
N ASP A 229 9.02 -8.60 15.30
CA ASP A 229 9.60 -9.09 14.05
C ASP A 229 9.99 -7.95 13.09
N ASN A 230 9.49 -6.74 13.32
CA ASN A 230 9.78 -5.56 12.50
C ASN A 230 10.42 -4.45 13.35
N PRO A 231 11.72 -4.54 13.64
CA PRO A 231 12.44 -3.56 14.46
C PRO A 231 12.61 -2.21 13.76
N ASN A 232 11.99 -1.98 12.60
CA ASN A 232 11.91 -0.70 11.89
C ASN A 232 10.57 0.00 12.09
N MET A 233 9.59 -0.68 12.71
CA MET A 233 8.25 -0.15 12.94
C MET A 233 8.28 1.09 13.84
N LYS A 234 7.75 2.19 13.33
CA LYS A 234 7.58 3.47 14.04
C LYS A 234 6.14 3.67 14.48
N CYS A 235 5.19 3.25 13.63
CA CYS A 235 3.76 3.45 13.84
C CYS A 235 2.98 2.19 13.50
N LEU A 236 2.11 1.76 14.42
CA LEU A 236 1.09 0.76 14.16
C LEU A 236 -0.28 1.40 14.38
N GLU A 237 -1.16 1.28 13.40
CA GLU A 237 -2.56 1.70 13.51
C GLU A 237 -3.46 0.47 13.43
N VAL A 238 -4.33 0.31 14.41
CA VAL A 238 -5.24 -0.83 14.52
C VAL A 238 -6.66 -0.32 14.71
N GLY A 239 -7.58 -0.71 13.83
CA GLY A 239 -9.00 -0.42 13.94
C GLY A 239 -9.84 -1.65 14.21
N SER A 240 -10.75 -1.57 15.17
CA SER A 240 -11.65 -2.66 15.53
C SER A 240 -12.89 -2.17 16.30
N MET A 241 -13.99 -2.93 16.22
CA MET A 241 -15.16 -2.77 17.10
C MET A 241 -15.10 -3.65 18.36
N ASN A 242 -14.10 -4.53 18.46
CA ASN A 242 -13.91 -5.43 19.59
C ASN A 242 -13.15 -4.72 20.72
N ILE A 243 -13.90 -4.19 21.69
CA ILE A 243 -13.37 -3.48 22.87
C ILE A 243 -12.38 -4.33 23.66
N GLU A 244 -12.65 -5.63 23.86
CA GLU A 244 -11.74 -6.51 24.62
C GLU A 244 -10.42 -6.75 23.88
N PHE A 245 -10.46 -6.84 22.55
CA PHE A 245 -9.24 -6.88 21.74
C PHE A 245 -8.43 -5.59 21.88
N LEU A 246 -9.04 -4.42 21.67
CA LEU A 246 -8.36 -3.12 21.78
C LEU A 246 -7.77 -2.91 23.18
N ARG A 247 -8.50 -3.32 24.22
CA ARG A 247 -8.04 -3.32 25.61
C ARG A 247 -6.83 -4.24 25.83
N SER A 248 -6.84 -5.42 25.23
CA SER A 248 -5.75 -6.39 25.34
C SER A 248 -4.49 -5.86 24.64
N VAL A 249 -4.65 -5.32 23.42
CA VAL A 249 -3.58 -4.65 22.68
C VAL A 249 -2.96 -3.51 23.50
N PHE A 250 -3.79 -2.66 24.11
CA PHE A 250 -3.32 -1.56 24.96
C PHE A 250 -2.40 -2.05 26.09
N LYS A 251 -2.82 -3.10 26.82
CA LYS A 251 -2.03 -3.66 27.92
C LYS A 251 -0.72 -4.26 27.42
N GLU A 252 -0.81 -5.10 26.39
CA GLU A 252 0.36 -5.80 25.84
C GLU A 252 1.39 -4.84 25.26
N TYR A 253 0.96 -3.78 24.58
CA TYR A 253 1.87 -2.78 24.03
C TYR A 253 2.73 -2.09 25.11
N PHE A 254 2.14 -1.80 26.28
CA PHE A 254 2.91 -1.20 27.38
C PHE A 254 3.78 -2.22 28.12
N THR A 255 3.36 -3.49 28.22
CA THR A 255 4.11 -4.52 28.95
C THR A 255 5.17 -5.21 28.10
N MET A 256 5.09 -5.16 26.76
CA MET A 256 6.08 -5.81 25.89
C MET A 256 7.47 -5.16 26.01
N ASP A 257 8.48 -6.01 26.04
CA ASP A 257 9.87 -5.58 25.88
C ASP A 257 10.13 -5.15 24.44
N GLN A 258 10.81 -4.02 24.26
CA GLN A 258 11.17 -3.55 22.94
C GLN A 258 12.34 -4.38 22.38
N THR A 259 12.25 -4.77 21.11
CA THR A 259 13.33 -5.49 20.44
C THR A 259 14.49 -4.57 20.09
N ARG A 260 15.70 -5.13 20.14
CA ARG A 260 16.94 -4.43 19.78
C ARG A 260 17.07 -4.41 18.25
N ARG A 261 17.41 -3.26 17.65
CA ARG A 261 17.90 -3.21 16.26
C ARG A 261 19.21 -3.98 16.12
N MET A 262 19.41 -4.64 14.98
CA MET A 262 20.64 -5.39 14.71
C MET A 262 21.89 -4.50 14.69
N ASP A 263 21.70 -3.21 14.39
CA ASP A 263 22.75 -2.23 14.12
C ASP A 263 23.42 -1.68 15.40
N GLY A 264 23.04 -2.19 16.57
CA GLY A 264 23.69 -1.92 17.85
C GLY A 264 23.32 -0.60 18.52
N LYS A 265 22.72 0.37 17.80
CA LYS A 265 22.17 1.62 18.35
C LYS A 265 20.64 1.58 18.38
N CYS A 266 20.07 2.04 19.49
CA CYS A 266 18.62 2.13 19.64
C CYS A 266 18.18 3.51 19.13
N ASP A 267 17.82 3.60 17.85
CA ASP A 267 17.44 4.87 17.21
C ASP A 267 15.98 5.28 17.51
N PHE A 268 15.21 4.42 18.18
CA PHE A 268 13.82 4.72 18.53
C PHE A 268 13.77 5.59 19.78
N ARG A 269 13.60 6.90 19.57
CA ARG A 269 13.11 7.77 20.63
C ARG A 269 11.60 7.60 20.85
N LYS A 270 10.86 7.21 19.81
CA LYS A 270 9.40 7.20 19.82
C LYS A 270 8.85 6.03 19.01
N ILE A 271 7.93 5.28 19.63
CA ILE A 271 7.06 4.32 18.96
C ILE A 271 5.63 4.74 19.27
N SER A 272 4.76 4.71 18.27
CA SER A 272 3.33 5.03 18.42
C SER A 272 2.45 3.85 18.04
N LEU A 273 1.42 3.63 18.84
CA LEU A 273 0.28 2.79 18.54
C LEU A 273 -0.96 3.68 18.46
N ASN A 274 -1.72 3.60 17.38
CA ASN A 274 -3.02 4.24 17.26
C ASN A 274 -4.11 3.17 17.29
N LEU A 275 -5.04 3.30 18.21
CA LEU A 275 -6.19 2.42 18.35
C LEU A 275 -7.43 3.17 17.86
N TYR A 276 -8.07 2.69 16.81
CA TYR A 276 -9.30 3.24 16.26
C TYR A 276 -10.48 2.42 16.77
N CYS A 277 -11.32 3.04 17.59
CA CYS A 277 -12.50 2.38 18.16
C CYS A 277 -13.73 2.70 17.31
N GLY A 278 -14.27 1.68 16.64
CA GLY A 278 -15.55 1.80 15.94
C GLY A 278 -16.78 1.59 16.84
N GLY A 279 -16.58 1.27 18.12
CA GLY A 279 -17.62 0.93 19.10
C GLY A 279 -17.91 2.03 20.12
N GLU A 280 -18.15 1.63 21.37
CA GLU A 280 -18.42 2.54 22.49
C GLU A 280 -17.13 3.21 22.99
N PHE A 281 -16.66 4.24 22.28
CA PHE A 281 -15.40 4.94 22.57
C PHE A 281 -15.26 5.37 24.05
N GLU A 282 -16.26 6.04 24.62
CA GLU A 282 -16.21 6.49 26.02
C GLU A 282 -16.11 5.33 27.01
N HIS A 283 -16.80 4.23 26.72
CA HIS A 283 -16.72 3.02 27.54
C HIS A 283 -15.31 2.40 27.50
N LEU A 284 -14.72 2.26 26.30
CA LEU A 284 -13.33 1.79 26.16
C LEU A 284 -12.35 2.74 26.85
N ARG A 285 -12.48 4.05 26.66
CA ARG A 285 -11.65 5.06 27.32
C ARG A 285 -11.66 4.91 28.85
N ASP A 286 -12.83 4.74 29.46
CA ASP A 286 -12.96 4.53 30.90
C ASP A 286 -12.32 3.20 31.35
N ILE A 287 -12.47 2.14 30.55
CA ILE A 287 -11.78 0.86 30.81
C ILE A 287 -10.26 1.05 30.79
N LEU A 288 -9.70 1.73 29.79
CA LEU A 288 -8.25 1.94 29.67
C LEU A 288 -7.72 2.78 30.83
N ARG A 289 -8.44 3.84 31.23
CA ARG A 289 -8.11 4.66 32.40
C ARG A 289 -8.05 3.84 33.69
N ASN A 290 -9.01 2.94 33.89
CA ASN A 290 -9.02 2.06 35.05
C ASN A 290 -7.84 1.07 35.04
N ASP A 291 -7.40 0.65 33.86
CA ASP A 291 -6.25 -0.25 33.70
C ASP A 291 -4.90 0.46 33.89
N LEU A 292 -4.83 1.81 33.83
CA LEU A 292 -3.59 2.57 34.13
C LEU A 292 -3.03 2.24 35.51
N ASN A 293 -3.88 2.05 36.51
CA ASN A 293 -3.46 1.69 37.87
C ASN A 293 -2.69 0.36 37.96
N LYS A 294 -2.80 -0.49 36.91
CA LYS A 294 -2.12 -1.79 36.83
C LYS A 294 -0.82 -1.71 36.00
N LEU A 295 -0.63 -0.64 35.24
CA LEU A 295 0.53 -0.44 34.38
C LEU A 295 1.53 0.50 35.07
N LYS A 296 2.80 0.11 35.10
CA LYS A 296 3.85 0.94 35.69
C LYS A 296 4.26 2.03 34.70
N ASN A 297 4.39 3.26 35.19
CA ASN A 297 4.91 4.40 34.42
C ASN A 297 4.11 4.72 33.15
N VAL A 298 2.79 4.50 33.18
CA VAL A 298 1.87 4.90 32.11
C VAL A 298 0.94 5.97 32.65
N GLU A 299 0.84 7.09 31.94
CA GLU A 299 -0.03 8.20 32.31
C GLU A 299 -0.85 8.68 31.10
N GLU A 300 -2.00 9.29 31.37
CA GLU A 300 -2.76 10.00 30.35
C GLU A 300 -2.09 11.35 30.08
N VAL A 301 -1.73 11.59 28.82
CA VAL A 301 -1.04 12.81 28.38
C VAL A 301 -2.08 13.78 27.85
N TYR A 302 -2.21 14.93 28.52
CA TYR A 302 -3.14 15.97 28.11
C TYR A 302 -2.60 16.76 26.90
N GLU A 303 -3.19 16.55 25.73
CA GLU A 303 -2.88 17.31 24.52
C GLU A 303 -3.90 18.42 24.30
N ARG A 304 -3.43 19.68 24.21
CA ARG A 304 -4.31 20.86 24.12
C ARG A 304 -4.96 21.06 22.76
N MET A 305 -4.46 20.41 21.70
CA MET A 305 -4.84 20.78 20.33
C MET A 305 -6.14 20.11 19.85
N PHE A 306 -6.50 18.91 20.32
CA PHE A 306 -7.70 18.18 19.85
C PHE A 306 -8.36 17.35 20.96
N PRO A 307 -8.88 17.97 22.03
CA PRO A 307 -9.35 17.25 23.22
C PRO A 307 -10.61 16.40 23.01
N TYR A 308 -11.27 16.48 21.84
CA TYR A 308 -12.54 15.82 21.56
C TYR A 308 -12.42 14.61 20.63
N GLU A 309 -11.26 14.39 20.00
CA GLU A 309 -11.11 13.39 18.93
C GLU A 309 -10.33 12.16 19.38
N HIS A 310 -9.45 12.32 20.37
CA HIS A 310 -8.62 11.23 20.88
C HIS A 310 -8.16 11.46 22.32
N VAL A 311 -7.70 10.38 22.96
CA VAL A 311 -6.96 10.41 24.23
C VAL A 311 -5.60 9.76 24.03
N ILE A 312 -4.56 10.34 24.63
CA ILE A 312 -3.18 9.83 24.54
C ILE A 312 -2.74 9.27 25.88
N PHE A 313 -2.13 8.10 25.84
CA PHE A 313 -1.43 7.49 26.96
C PHE A 313 0.05 7.41 26.63
N GLY A 314 0.90 7.84 27.55
CA GLY A 314 2.35 7.89 27.38
C GLY A 314 3.07 7.05 28.41
N SER A 315 4.20 6.47 28.03
CA SER A 315 5.14 5.85 28.94
C SER A 315 6.57 6.18 28.54
N VAL A 316 7.38 6.45 29.56
CA VAL A 316 8.80 6.78 29.43
C VAL A 316 9.57 5.70 30.16
N ILE A 317 10.37 4.91 29.42
CA ILE A 317 11.13 3.79 29.98
C ILE A 317 12.60 3.87 29.57
N ASP A 318 13.48 3.49 30.49
CA ASP A 318 14.90 3.37 30.18
C ASP A 318 15.14 2.18 29.24
N CYS A 319 15.96 2.41 28.21
CA CYS A 319 16.37 1.36 27.30
C CYS A 319 17.29 0.37 28.00
N LYS A 320 16.79 -0.85 28.23
CA LYS A 320 17.54 -1.95 28.87
C LYS A 320 18.84 -2.31 28.16
N TYR A 321 19.01 -1.93 26.90
CA TYR A 321 20.19 -2.27 26.08
C TYR A 321 21.23 -1.15 25.98
N CYS A 322 20.90 0.08 26.42
CA CYS A 322 21.75 1.25 26.28
C CYS A 322 22.23 1.73 27.65
N HIS A 323 23.13 0.96 28.27
CA HIS A 323 23.58 1.20 29.65
C HIS A 323 24.36 2.50 29.86
N ASN A 324 24.95 3.09 28.81
CA ASN A 324 25.87 4.23 28.95
C ASN A 324 25.26 5.57 28.55
N ASP A 325 24.19 5.58 27.75
CA ASP A 325 23.70 6.79 27.09
C ASP A 325 22.43 7.38 27.71
N MET A 326 21.98 6.86 28.86
CA MET A 326 20.67 7.18 29.47
C MET A 326 19.57 7.22 28.41
N HIS A 327 19.59 6.25 27.49
CA HIS A 327 18.70 6.28 26.37
C HIS A 327 17.29 5.93 26.84
N VAL A 328 16.37 6.86 26.59
CA VAL A 328 14.97 6.73 26.95
C VAL A 328 14.14 6.39 25.71
N ILE A 329 13.26 5.41 25.88
CA ILE A 329 12.23 5.04 24.91
C ILE A 329 10.93 5.70 25.37
N VAL A 330 10.27 6.37 24.44
CA VAL A 330 8.92 6.89 24.66
C VAL A 330 7.91 6.09 23.86
N LYS A 331 6.95 5.49 24.57
CA LYS A 331 5.82 4.78 23.98
C LYS A 331 4.57 5.64 24.08
N TYR A 332 3.80 5.70 23.01
CA TYR A 332 2.50 6.37 23.01
C TYR A 332 1.41 5.46 22.46
N VAL A 333 0.26 5.47 23.13
CA VAL A 333 -0.99 4.95 22.57
C VAL A 333 -1.96 6.11 22.41
N ALA A 334 -2.40 6.38 21.19
CA ALA A 334 -3.51 7.28 20.93
C ALA A 334 -4.77 6.45 20.66
N LEU A 335 -5.82 6.67 21.44
CA LEU A 335 -7.14 6.07 21.21
C LEU A 335 -8.02 7.10 20.49
N TRP A 336 -8.47 6.75 19.29
CA TRP A 336 -9.28 7.58 18.39
C TRP A 336 -10.73 7.10 18.35
N ASP A 337 -11.67 8.04 18.31
CA ASP A 337 -13.06 7.74 17.96
C ASP A 337 -13.18 7.69 16.44
N ASP A 338 -13.28 6.47 15.89
CA ASP A 338 -13.30 6.26 14.45
C ASP A 338 -14.54 6.89 13.78
N ARG A 339 -15.60 7.17 14.55
CA ARG A 339 -16.81 7.84 14.03
C ARG A 339 -16.56 9.30 13.66
N LEU A 340 -15.51 9.91 14.24
CA LEU A 340 -15.07 11.28 14.01
C LEU A 340 -13.93 11.35 12.99
N CYS A 341 -13.17 10.26 12.85
CA CYS A 341 -12.24 10.13 11.75
C CYS A 341 -13.04 10.05 10.45
N ASP A 342 -12.98 11.10 9.63
CA ASP A 342 -13.57 11.22 8.29
C ASP A 342 -13.06 10.16 7.28
N ARG A 343 -12.36 9.11 7.75
CA ARG A 343 -11.94 7.93 6.99
C ARG A 343 -13.17 7.09 6.63
N LYS A 344 -13.98 7.55 5.66
CA LYS A 344 -14.84 6.81 4.70
C LYS A 344 -15.60 5.53 5.12
N TRP A 345 -15.66 5.13 6.39
CA TRP A 345 -16.47 3.99 6.86
C TRP A 345 -17.96 4.21 6.55
N LYS A 346 -18.43 5.47 6.64
CA LYS A 346 -19.85 5.79 6.44
C LYS A 346 -20.30 5.74 4.98
N TYR A 347 -19.44 6.05 4.02
CA TYR A 347 -19.85 6.11 2.60
C TYR A 347 -19.90 4.74 1.93
N HIS A 348 -19.19 3.75 2.44
CA HIS A 348 -19.18 2.40 1.85
C HIS A 348 -20.16 1.42 2.49
N HIS A 349 -20.86 1.77 3.57
CA HIS A 349 -21.88 0.92 4.17
C HIS A 349 -23.32 1.39 3.93
N ALA A 350 -23.54 2.68 3.65
CA ALA A 350 -24.87 3.21 3.38
C ALA A 350 -25.52 2.59 2.12
N ASP A 351 -24.73 2.17 1.13
CA ASP A 351 -25.26 1.63 -0.13
C ASP A 351 -25.42 0.09 -0.15
N TYR A 352 -24.99 -0.63 0.90
CA TYR A 352 -25.01 -2.11 0.90
C TYR A 352 -26.10 -2.72 1.78
N ASN A 353 -26.77 -1.93 2.63
CA ASN A 353 -27.87 -2.42 3.49
C ASN A 353 -29.26 -2.26 2.87
N ASP A 354 -29.38 -1.73 1.64
CA ASP A 354 -30.67 -1.47 0.96
C ASP A 354 -30.95 -2.38 -0.25
N SER A 355 -30.29 -3.53 -0.37
CA SER A 355 -30.68 -4.56 -1.35
C SER A 355 -31.40 -5.72 -0.64
N PRO A 356 -32.71 -5.95 -0.91
CA PRO A 356 -33.51 -7.00 -0.29
C PRO A 356 -33.14 -8.42 -0.75
#